data_AF-A0A4U1MHL5-F1
#
_entry.id   AF-A0A4U1MHL5-F1
#
_cell.length_a   1.000
_cell.length_b   1.000
_cell.length_c   1.000
_cell.angle_alpha   90.00
_cell.angle_beta   90.00
_cell.angle_gamma   90.00
#
_symmetry.space_group_name_H-M   'P 1'
#
loop_
_entity.id
_entity.type
_entity.pdbx_description
1 polymer ?
#
loop_
_entity_poly.entity_id
_entity_poly.type
_entity_poly.pdbx_seq_one_letter_code
_entity_poly.pdbx_strand_id
1 'polypeptide(L)'
;MLSVTTIVLFIIGFLAILGVTATIQISLQMKKWLRDIENAELQNESNSYTAPWIQNVMKEYKTYHLAGVSQVNTQALIEKHFFKESVPLFGIARVPAGGIMRFMQQLPPTSIIIGILGTFIGLTMAISSMQETLMFLSQKPDDANLNLASVIEAISSPFQGMSVAFITSIAGIGNALFLTLIQNGVLTGGRTTAYYLEKIISDCESLLDHNLNASLSQEKPHDEMERILDRLAGRIQDSFQETLGNFSSSMINFTSGLEQAMKDVQAILTSQRTYTEQFSNSTSTLETFSIKLQESFTQLDGVQEKATNGILELGNRLKTLENQLQALSRHHETGQRKFEQLVQRSDQLIKETQKKAEETGQHYLRGLDEQMQRYQGSQEELERRVHQMQDEWYYRYQDKQNQYGRASQDFAESVSQMEKAWYTSLDKIKREALEPIIHKMERDQRDQPLQHEMRSLSNSLDSLYQGLARELKDIQHQLSESYQLQLRLYEEQIRRQSPTQPIQSRIIGDNR
;
A
#
# COMPACT_ATOMS: atom_id res chain seq x y z
N MET A 1 -49.33 12.33 4.86
CA MET A 1 -49.05 12.10 3.43
C MET A 1 -49.92 10.94 2.96
N LEU A 2 -50.22 10.83 1.66
CA LEU A 2 -50.82 9.60 1.11
C LEU A 2 -49.79 8.46 1.24
N SER A 3 -50.21 7.30 1.76
CA SER A 3 -49.34 6.13 1.79
C SER A 3 -49.16 5.58 0.37
N VAL A 4 -48.01 4.97 0.07
CA VAL A 4 -47.69 4.51 -1.29
C VAL A 4 -48.75 3.54 -1.82
N THR A 5 -49.32 2.71 -0.93
CA THR A 5 -50.50 1.86 -1.16
C THR A 5 -51.68 2.63 -1.75
N THR A 6 -52.06 3.77 -1.17
CA THR A 6 -53.20 4.57 -1.66
C THR A 6 -52.93 5.19 -3.03
N ILE A 7 -51.67 5.51 -3.35
CA ILE A 7 -51.28 6.02 -4.67
C ILE A 7 -51.38 4.91 -5.72
N VAL A 8 -50.83 3.72 -5.45
CA VAL A 8 -50.91 2.57 -6.37
C VAL A 8 -52.36 2.12 -6.58
N LEU A 9 -53.15 2.02 -5.51
CA LEU A 9 -54.58 1.69 -5.60
C LEU A 9 -55.39 2.75 -6.36
N PHE A 10 -55.09 4.04 -6.19
CA PHE A 10 -55.71 5.12 -6.96
C PHE A 10 -55.37 5.01 -8.46
N ILE A 11 -54.12 4.71 -8.82
CA ILE A 11 -53.72 4.49 -10.22
C ILE A 11 -54.46 3.28 -10.83
N ILE A 12 -54.54 2.16 -10.11
CA ILE A 12 -55.27 0.96 -10.56
C ILE A 12 -56.76 1.29 -10.73
N GLY A 13 -57.39 1.96 -9.77
CA GLY A 13 -58.80 2.37 -9.84
C GLY A 13 -59.08 3.40 -10.95
N PHE A 14 -58.15 4.32 -11.21
CA PHE A 14 -58.23 5.24 -12.33
C PHE A 14 -58.18 4.50 -13.68
N LEU A 15 -57.26 3.55 -13.83
CA LEU A 15 -57.18 2.69 -15.03
C LEU A 15 -58.43 1.81 -15.20
N ALA A 16 -59.04 1.35 -14.11
CA ALA A 16 -60.34 0.67 -14.12
C ALA A 16 -61.41 1.56 -14.75
N ILE A 17 -61.62 2.76 -14.20
CA ILE A 17 -62.63 3.72 -14.66
C ILE A 17 -62.37 4.12 -16.12
N LEU A 18 -61.11 4.39 -16.49
CA LEU A 18 -60.70 4.72 -17.86
C LEU A 18 -61.04 3.57 -18.82
N GLY A 19 -60.68 2.33 -18.49
CA GLY A 19 -60.97 1.17 -19.34
C GLY A 19 -62.48 0.88 -19.49
N VAL A 20 -63.25 1.00 -18.41
CA VAL A 20 -64.72 0.84 -18.44
C VAL A 20 -65.36 1.91 -19.33
N THR A 21 -65.05 3.18 -19.08
CA THR A 21 -65.64 4.30 -19.83
C THR A 21 -65.24 4.28 -21.30
N ALA A 22 -63.97 4.00 -21.63
CA ALA A 22 -63.52 3.81 -23.00
C ALA A 22 -64.27 2.66 -23.70
N THR A 23 -64.44 1.51 -23.04
CA THR A 23 -65.14 0.35 -23.60
C THR A 23 -66.62 0.65 -23.86
N ILE A 24 -67.29 1.35 -22.95
CA ILE A 24 -68.69 1.76 -23.12
C ILE A 24 -68.81 2.81 -24.24
N GLN A 25 -67.95 3.84 -24.24
CA GLN A 25 -67.99 4.93 -25.22
C GLN A 25 -67.70 4.45 -26.64
N ILE A 26 -66.68 3.60 -26.83
CA ILE A 26 -66.42 3.01 -28.15
C ILE A 26 -67.57 2.08 -28.56
N SER A 27 -68.10 1.25 -27.67
CA SER A 27 -69.24 0.35 -27.98
C SER A 27 -70.51 1.11 -28.37
N LEU A 28 -70.76 2.28 -27.77
CA LEU A 28 -71.89 3.16 -28.15
C LEU A 28 -71.65 3.84 -29.49
N GLN A 29 -70.42 4.30 -29.77
CA GLN A 29 -70.06 4.91 -31.04
C GLN A 29 -70.15 3.90 -32.20
N MET A 30 -69.63 2.68 -32.00
CA MET A 30 -69.74 1.58 -32.96
C MET A 30 -71.20 1.20 -33.22
N LYS A 31 -72.02 1.07 -32.16
CA LYS A 31 -73.47 0.85 -32.30
C LYS A 31 -74.18 1.97 -33.07
N LYS A 32 -73.69 3.21 -33.00
CA LYS A 32 -74.23 4.30 -33.81
C LYS A 32 -73.84 4.10 -35.28
N TRP A 33 -72.55 3.97 -35.58
CA TRP A 33 -72.09 3.77 -36.97
C TRP A 33 -72.72 2.54 -37.64
N LEU A 34 -72.87 1.44 -36.90
CA LEU A 34 -73.56 0.24 -37.38
C LEU A 34 -75.01 0.55 -37.80
N ARG A 35 -75.77 1.27 -36.97
CA ARG A 35 -77.12 1.73 -37.31
C ARG A 35 -77.12 2.74 -38.46
N ASP A 36 -76.13 3.63 -38.53
CA ASP A 36 -76.00 4.60 -39.62
C ASP A 36 -75.75 3.87 -40.97
N ILE A 37 -75.11 2.69 -40.96
CA ILE A 37 -74.96 1.79 -42.12
C ILE A 37 -76.26 1.01 -42.40
N GLU A 38 -76.80 0.29 -41.40
CA GLU A 38 -78.03 -0.51 -41.51
C GLU A 38 -79.22 0.33 -42.03
N ASN A 39 -79.35 1.60 -41.58
CA ASN A 39 -80.38 2.52 -42.07
C ASN A 39 -80.13 2.99 -43.51
N ALA A 40 -78.87 3.15 -43.93
CA ALA A 40 -78.53 3.62 -45.28
C ALA A 40 -78.73 2.52 -46.33
N GLU A 41 -78.39 1.27 -46.00
CA GLU A 41 -78.69 0.09 -46.83
C GLU A 41 -80.20 -0.07 -47.06
N LEU A 42 -81.02 0.22 -46.05
CA LEU A 42 -82.49 0.17 -46.13
C LEU A 42 -83.13 1.34 -46.90
N GLN A 43 -82.47 2.50 -47.02
CA GLN A 43 -83.06 3.70 -47.61
C GLN A 43 -82.68 3.93 -49.08
N ASN A 44 -81.59 3.35 -49.59
CA ASN A 44 -81.02 3.60 -50.94
C ASN A 44 -80.67 5.06 -51.28
N GLU A 45 -81.00 6.05 -50.45
CA GLU A 45 -80.70 7.46 -50.70
C GLU A 45 -79.27 7.83 -50.30
N SER A 46 -78.52 8.38 -51.25
CA SER A 46 -77.10 8.71 -51.13
C SER A 46 -76.76 9.85 -50.14
N ASN A 47 -77.76 10.49 -49.54
CA ASN A 47 -77.61 11.69 -48.70
C ASN A 47 -77.75 11.47 -47.18
N SER A 48 -78.24 10.31 -46.70
CA SER A 48 -78.55 10.11 -45.25
C SER A 48 -77.35 9.71 -44.36
N TYR A 49 -76.16 9.54 -44.93
CA TYR A 49 -74.96 9.06 -44.22
C TYR A 49 -74.46 10.07 -43.18
N THR A 50 -74.79 9.85 -41.91
CA THR A 50 -74.48 10.76 -40.80
C THR A 50 -73.00 10.71 -40.34
N ALA A 51 -72.24 9.67 -40.74
CA ALA A 51 -70.84 9.49 -40.35
C ALA A 51 -69.86 9.96 -41.46
N PRO A 52 -68.99 10.96 -41.21
CA PRO A 52 -68.07 11.50 -42.22
C PRO A 52 -67.11 10.47 -42.84
N TRP A 53 -66.64 9.50 -42.05
CA TRP A 53 -65.74 8.47 -42.55
C TRP A 53 -66.38 7.59 -43.65
N ILE A 54 -67.68 7.27 -43.53
CA ILE A 54 -68.39 6.47 -44.55
C ILE A 54 -68.51 7.25 -45.86
N GLN A 55 -68.84 8.54 -45.79
CA GLN A 55 -68.89 9.41 -46.99
C GLN A 55 -67.53 9.45 -47.71
N ASN A 56 -66.42 9.47 -46.97
CA ASN A 56 -65.07 9.44 -47.55
C ASN A 56 -64.74 8.08 -48.19
N VAL A 57 -65.12 6.96 -47.56
CA VAL A 57 -65.00 5.61 -48.14
C VAL A 57 -65.75 5.52 -49.46
N MET A 58 -67.04 5.89 -49.49
CA MET A 58 -67.86 5.85 -50.71
C MET A 58 -67.31 6.75 -51.83
N LYS A 59 -66.85 7.96 -51.48
CA LYS A 59 -66.27 8.90 -52.45
C LYS A 59 -64.98 8.35 -53.07
N GLU A 60 -64.11 7.75 -52.26
CA GLU A 60 -62.86 7.17 -52.74
C GLU A 60 -63.13 5.89 -53.56
N TYR A 61 -64.10 5.07 -53.16
CA TYR A 61 -64.56 3.90 -53.93
C TYR A 61 -65.10 4.30 -55.31
N LYS A 62 -66.01 5.30 -55.40
CA LYS A 62 -66.48 5.84 -56.69
C LYS A 62 -65.33 6.39 -57.52
N THR A 63 -64.32 7.00 -56.89
CA THR A 63 -63.13 7.50 -57.59
C THR A 63 -62.31 6.36 -58.22
N TYR A 64 -62.06 5.27 -57.49
CA TYR A 64 -61.34 4.11 -58.03
C TYR A 64 -62.13 3.33 -59.08
N HIS A 65 -63.46 3.20 -58.91
CA HIS A 65 -64.32 2.56 -59.90
C HIS A 65 -64.36 3.35 -61.22
N LEU A 66 -64.51 4.68 -61.14
CA LEU A 66 -64.46 5.56 -62.32
C LEU A 66 -63.06 5.62 -62.97
N ALA A 67 -61.99 5.38 -62.21
CA ALA A 67 -60.63 5.24 -62.73
C ALA A 67 -60.36 3.88 -63.42
N GLY A 68 -61.36 3.00 -63.51
CA GLY A 68 -61.25 1.71 -64.20
C GLY A 68 -60.48 0.63 -63.43
N VAL A 69 -60.29 0.78 -62.11
CA VAL A 69 -59.64 -0.24 -61.28
C VAL A 69 -60.59 -1.44 -61.13
N SER A 70 -60.24 -2.57 -61.73
CA SER A 70 -61.11 -3.74 -61.87
C SER A 70 -61.42 -4.47 -60.55
N GLN A 71 -60.58 -4.32 -59.53
CA GLN A 71 -60.78 -4.84 -58.18
C GLN A 71 -60.31 -3.80 -57.16
N VAL A 72 -61.25 -3.14 -56.48
CA VAL A 72 -60.97 -2.25 -55.35
C VAL A 72 -60.97 -3.09 -54.07
N ASN A 73 -59.92 -2.98 -53.25
CA ASN A 73 -59.92 -3.63 -51.94
C ASN A 73 -60.79 -2.81 -50.95
N THR A 74 -62.07 -3.16 -50.94
CA THR A 74 -63.15 -2.70 -50.04
C THR A 74 -62.71 -2.69 -48.57
N GLN A 75 -62.31 -3.84 -48.02
CA GLN A 75 -61.88 -3.96 -46.63
C GLN A 75 -60.77 -2.97 -46.27
N ALA A 76 -59.69 -2.92 -47.05
CA ALA A 76 -58.55 -2.03 -46.80
C ALA A 76 -58.94 -0.55 -46.91
N LEU A 77 -59.90 -0.21 -47.80
CA LEU A 77 -60.42 1.14 -47.92
C LEU A 77 -61.30 1.55 -46.72
N ILE A 78 -62.13 0.63 -46.22
CA ILE A 78 -62.94 0.81 -45.00
C ILE A 78 -62.00 1.05 -43.81
N GLU A 79 -61.05 0.14 -43.56
CA GLU A 79 -60.08 0.22 -42.45
C GLU A 79 -59.26 1.53 -42.48
N LYS A 80 -58.79 1.94 -43.67
CA LYS A 80 -58.01 3.16 -43.90
C LYS A 80 -58.68 4.43 -43.37
N HIS A 81 -60.00 4.53 -43.47
CA HIS A 81 -60.78 5.69 -43.01
C HIS A 81 -61.33 5.48 -41.60
N PHE A 82 -61.85 4.29 -41.31
CA PHE A 82 -62.35 3.92 -39.98
C PHE A 82 -61.32 4.14 -38.86
N PHE A 83 -60.06 3.70 -39.05
CA PHE A 83 -59.03 3.85 -38.02
C PHE A 83 -58.58 5.32 -37.83
N LYS A 84 -58.83 6.20 -38.80
CA LYS A 84 -58.52 7.64 -38.72
C LYS A 84 -59.63 8.46 -38.06
N GLU A 85 -60.86 7.96 -38.04
CA GLU A 85 -62.01 8.70 -37.51
C GLU A 85 -61.81 9.03 -36.02
N SER A 86 -61.98 10.31 -35.67
CA SER A 86 -61.68 10.80 -34.34
C SER A 86 -62.89 10.62 -33.41
N VAL A 87 -62.83 9.65 -32.52
CA VAL A 87 -63.86 9.42 -31.50
C VAL A 87 -63.61 10.35 -30.31
N PRO A 88 -64.63 11.05 -29.77
CA PRO A 88 -64.47 11.78 -28.52
C PRO A 88 -64.36 10.79 -27.36
N LEU A 89 -63.22 10.82 -26.66
CA LEU A 89 -62.94 10.08 -25.44
C LEU A 89 -63.13 11.03 -24.23
N PHE A 90 -63.90 10.59 -23.22
CA PHE A 90 -64.36 11.42 -22.09
C PHE A 90 -65.08 12.73 -22.49
N GLY A 91 -65.48 12.87 -23.76
CA GLY A 91 -66.10 14.09 -24.30
C GLY A 91 -65.14 15.28 -24.55
N ILE A 92 -63.87 15.16 -24.18
CA ILE A 92 -62.87 16.25 -24.26
C ILE A 92 -61.76 15.93 -25.27
N ALA A 93 -61.21 14.71 -25.23
CA ALA A 93 -60.09 14.32 -26.08
C ALA A 93 -60.58 13.61 -27.35
N ARG A 94 -60.41 14.21 -28.53
CA ARG A 94 -60.65 13.51 -29.80
C ARG A 94 -59.44 12.63 -30.12
N VAL A 95 -59.63 11.30 -30.15
CA VAL A 95 -58.57 10.30 -30.36
C VAL A 95 -58.99 9.38 -31.52
N PRO A 96 -58.10 9.01 -32.45
CA PRO A 96 -58.43 8.10 -33.54
C PRO A 96 -58.91 6.73 -33.01
N ALA A 97 -59.96 6.17 -33.61
CA ALA A 97 -60.60 4.93 -33.15
C ALA A 97 -59.61 3.77 -32.97
N GLY A 98 -58.69 3.58 -33.94
CA GLY A 98 -57.65 2.54 -33.86
C GLY A 98 -56.66 2.73 -32.71
N GLY A 99 -56.40 3.98 -32.31
CA GLY A 99 -55.59 4.31 -31.13
C GLY A 99 -56.28 3.91 -29.83
N ILE A 100 -57.58 4.23 -29.69
CA ILE A 100 -58.38 3.84 -28.52
C ILE A 100 -58.45 2.31 -28.40
N MET A 101 -58.73 1.61 -29.50
CA MET A 101 -58.85 0.14 -29.50
C MET A 101 -57.55 -0.54 -29.08
N ARG A 102 -56.40 -0.11 -29.62
CA ARG A 102 -55.08 -0.63 -29.21
C ARG A 102 -54.76 -0.29 -27.75
N PHE A 103 -55.07 0.93 -27.30
CA PHE A 103 -54.85 1.33 -25.91
C PHE A 103 -55.68 0.48 -24.94
N MET A 104 -56.96 0.24 -25.23
CA MET A 104 -57.82 -0.63 -24.43
C MET A 104 -57.25 -2.04 -24.28
N GLN A 105 -56.75 -2.65 -25.36
CA GLN A 105 -56.12 -3.98 -25.32
C GLN A 105 -54.88 -4.05 -24.40
N GLN A 106 -54.19 -2.93 -24.19
CA GLN A 106 -53.01 -2.85 -23.31
C GLN A 106 -53.37 -2.59 -21.84
N LEU A 107 -54.60 -2.15 -21.52
CA LEU A 107 -54.99 -1.82 -20.14
C LEU A 107 -54.92 -3.02 -19.17
N PRO A 108 -55.42 -4.24 -19.49
CA PRO A 108 -55.30 -5.37 -18.57
C PRO A 108 -53.84 -5.77 -18.29
N PRO A 109 -52.95 -5.94 -19.28
CA PRO A 109 -51.52 -6.15 -19.04
C PRO A 109 -50.86 -5.04 -18.20
N THR A 110 -51.16 -3.76 -18.50
CA THR A 110 -50.64 -2.63 -17.71
C THR A 110 -51.11 -2.67 -16.25
N SER A 111 -52.35 -3.08 -15.97
CA SER A 111 -52.86 -3.26 -14.61
C SER A 111 -52.11 -4.36 -13.84
N ILE A 112 -51.77 -5.46 -14.50
CA ILE A 112 -50.94 -6.53 -13.89
C ILE A 112 -49.54 -5.99 -13.56
N ILE A 113 -48.90 -5.29 -14.50
CA ILE A 113 -47.56 -4.71 -14.31
C ILE A 113 -47.54 -3.72 -13.15
N ILE A 114 -48.57 -2.89 -13.00
CA ILE A 114 -48.68 -1.92 -11.88
C ILE A 114 -48.93 -2.63 -10.54
N GLY A 115 -49.71 -3.72 -10.53
CA GLY A 115 -49.87 -4.57 -9.35
C GLY A 115 -48.54 -5.20 -8.91
N ILE A 116 -47.78 -5.75 -9.85
CA ILE A 116 -46.44 -6.32 -9.64
C ILE A 116 -45.43 -5.26 -9.17
N LEU A 117 -45.48 -4.04 -9.74
CA LEU A 117 -44.66 -2.91 -9.29
C LEU A 117 -44.97 -2.54 -7.83
N GLY A 118 -46.26 -2.54 -7.44
CA GLY A 118 -46.68 -2.39 -6.04
C GLY A 118 -46.12 -3.50 -5.15
N THR A 119 -46.05 -4.75 -5.64
CA THR A 119 -45.40 -5.87 -4.93
C THR A 119 -43.92 -5.60 -4.67
N PHE A 120 -43.15 -5.18 -5.69
CA PHE A 120 -41.74 -4.83 -5.54
C PHE A 120 -41.51 -3.66 -4.58
N ILE A 121 -42.37 -2.64 -4.62
CA ILE A 121 -42.31 -1.50 -3.71
C ILE A 121 -42.57 -1.94 -2.26
N GLY A 122 -43.65 -2.70 -2.01
CA GLY A 122 -43.99 -3.17 -0.66
C GLY A 122 -42.93 -4.11 -0.05
N LEU A 123 -42.35 -5.00 -0.86
CA LEU A 123 -41.24 -5.85 -0.43
C LEU A 123 -39.95 -5.04 -0.16
N THR A 124 -39.64 -4.04 -0.97
CA THR A 124 -38.51 -3.12 -0.71
C THR A 124 -38.70 -2.34 0.59
N MET A 125 -39.92 -1.85 0.86
CA MET A 125 -40.27 -1.20 2.13
C MET A 125 -40.12 -2.17 3.32
N ALA A 126 -40.56 -3.42 3.18
CA ALA A 126 -40.41 -4.43 4.22
C ALA A 126 -38.92 -4.70 4.54
N ILE A 127 -38.05 -4.80 3.52
CA ILE A 127 -36.61 -4.98 3.69
C ILE A 127 -35.96 -3.75 4.36
N SER A 128 -36.31 -2.52 3.95
CA SER A 128 -35.81 -1.29 4.59
C SER A 128 -36.18 -1.26 6.08
N SER A 129 -37.46 -1.46 6.42
CA SER A 129 -37.92 -1.47 7.82
C SER A 129 -37.27 -2.56 8.66
N MET A 130 -36.92 -3.71 8.06
CA MET A 130 -36.18 -4.79 8.73
C MET A 130 -34.70 -4.42 8.96
N GLN A 131 -34.07 -3.72 8.01
CA GLN A 131 -32.70 -3.21 8.16
C GLN A 131 -32.61 -2.11 9.22
N GLU A 132 -33.55 -1.16 9.21
CA GLU A 132 -33.70 -0.10 10.22
C GLU A 132 -33.93 -0.70 11.62
N THR A 133 -34.81 -1.69 11.72
CA THR A 133 -35.05 -2.48 12.94
C THR A 133 -33.79 -3.17 13.45
N LEU A 134 -33.04 -3.84 12.58
CA LEU A 134 -31.81 -4.54 12.95
C LEU A 134 -30.73 -3.57 13.43
N MET A 135 -30.60 -2.40 12.80
CA MET A 135 -29.70 -1.34 13.26
C MET A 135 -30.12 -0.77 14.62
N PHE A 136 -31.41 -0.50 14.83
CA PHE A 136 -31.94 -0.01 16.11
C PHE A 136 -31.65 -0.98 17.25
N LEU A 137 -31.94 -2.27 17.06
CA LEU A 137 -31.65 -3.32 18.05
C LEU A 137 -30.14 -3.51 18.29
N SER A 138 -29.32 -3.37 17.24
CA SER A 138 -27.85 -3.48 17.35
C SER A 138 -27.18 -2.27 18.03
N GLN A 139 -27.88 -1.14 18.20
CA GLN A 139 -27.31 0.10 18.76
C GLN A 139 -27.65 0.34 20.24
N LYS A 140 -28.48 -0.51 20.87
CA LYS A 140 -28.83 -0.41 22.30
C LYS A 140 -28.72 -1.76 23.05
N PRO A 141 -27.52 -2.20 23.45
CA PRO A 141 -27.35 -3.42 24.24
C PRO A 141 -27.75 -3.29 25.71
N ASP A 142 -27.45 -2.14 26.34
CA ASP A 142 -27.50 -1.98 27.81
C ASP A 142 -28.79 -1.35 28.37
N ASP A 143 -29.68 -0.84 27.51
CA ASP A 143 -30.98 -0.30 27.94
C ASP A 143 -31.93 -1.44 28.31
N ALA A 144 -31.87 -1.91 29.56
CA ALA A 144 -32.71 -2.99 30.10
C ALA A 144 -34.23 -2.72 30.06
N ASN A 145 -34.65 -1.52 29.66
CA ASN A 145 -36.01 -1.18 29.27
C ASN A 145 -36.19 -1.21 27.73
N LEU A 146 -35.85 -2.34 27.09
CA LEU A 146 -36.35 -2.67 25.75
C LEU A 146 -37.87 -2.80 25.81
N ASN A 147 -38.55 -1.66 25.66
CA ASN A 147 -39.99 -1.54 25.83
C ASN A 147 -40.70 -2.49 24.84
N LEU A 148 -41.58 -3.35 25.35
CA LEU A 148 -42.22 -4.39 24.53
C LEU A 148 -42.94 -3.79 23.30
N ALA A 149 -43.44 -2.55 23.43
CA ALA A 149 -44.01 -1.78 22.32
C ALA A 149 -43.03 -1.61 21.13
N SER A 150 -41.76 -1.24 21.37
CA SER A 150 -40.79 -1.05 20.27
C SER A 150 -40.36 -2.38 19.63
N VAL A 151 -40.39 -3.49 20.37
CA VAL A 151 -40.15 -4.83 19.79
C VAL A 151 -41.34 -5.28 18.93
N ILE A 152 -42.57 -4.97 19.35
CA ILE A 152 -43.78 -5.23 18.55
C ILE A 152 -43.82 -4.35 17.29
N GLU A 153 -43.42 -3.08 17.39
CA GLU A 153 -43.35 -2.13 16.26
C GLU A 153 -42.29 -2.57 15.23
N ALA A 154 -41.09 -2.93 15.71
CA ALA A 154 -40.01 -3.51 14.92
C ALA A 154 -40.45 -4.77 14.13
N ILE A 155 -41.25 -5.65 14.74
CA ILE A 155 -41.78 -6.85 14.07
C ILE A 155 -42.94 -6.49 13.12
N SER A 156 -43.78 -5.51 13.48
CA SER A 156 -44.97 -5.10 12.72
C SER A 156 -44.63 -4.39 11.39
N SER A 157 -43.59 -3.54 11.38
CA SER A 157 -43.27 -2.71 10.21
C SER A 157 -42.97 -3.52 8.92
N PRO A 158 -42.15 -4.60 8.96
CA PRO A 158 -41.98 -5.49 7.80
C PRO A 158 -43.29 -6.16 7.32
N PHE A 159 -44.20 -6.54 8.22
CA PHE A 159 -45.50 -7.10 7.84
C PHE A 159 -46.40 -6.07 7.16
N GLN A 160 -46.28 -4.78 7.48
CA GLN A 160 -47.01 -3.73 6.75
C GLN A 160 -46.54 -3.63 5.30
N GLY A 161 -45.23 -3.63 5.03
CA GLY A 161 -44.69 -3.65 3.66
C GLY A 161 -45.15 -4.88 2.86
N MET A 162 -45.15 -6.07 3.49
CA MET A 162 -45.65 -7.31 2.89
C MET A 162 -47.17 -7.26 2.60
N SER A 163 -47.96 -6.69 3.52
CA SER A 163 -49.41 -6.50 3.34
C SER A 163 -49.71 -5.55 2.18
N VAL A 164 -48.96 -4.44 2.07
CA VAL A 164 -49.05 -3.50 0.94
C VAL A 164 -48.78 -4.21 -0.39
N ALA A 165 -47.70 -4.99 -0.47
CA ALA A 165 -47.36 -5.77 -1.66
C ALA A 165 -48.49 -6.73 -2.09
N PHE A 166 -49.08 -7.45 -1.12
CA PHE A 166 -50.18 -8.38 -1.37
C PHE A 166 -51.45 -7.68 -1.86
N ILE A 167 -51.84 -6.57 -1.21
CA ILE A 167 -53.03 -5.78 -1.56
C ILE A 167 -52.89 -5.17 -2.96
N THR A 168 -51.72 -4.62 -3.32
CA THR A 168 -51.52 -4.05 -4.67
C THR A 168 -51.49 -5.13 -5.76
N SER A 169 -50.97 -6.33 -5.46
CA SER A 169 -50.99 -7.47 -6.38
C SER A 169 -52.42 -7.92 -6.69
N ILE A 170 -53.23 -8.14 -5.65
CA ILE A 170 -54.65 -8.52 -5.78
C ILE A 170 -55.43 -7.44 -6.53
N ALA A 171 -55.20 -6.15 -6.24
CA ALA A 171 -55.86 -5.06 -6.95
C ALA A 171 -55.49 -5.03 -8.44
N GLY A 172 -54.20 -5.19 -8.79
CA GLY A 172 -53.73 -5.16 -10.17
C GLY A 172 -54.26 -6.33 -11.00
N ILE A 173 -54.24 -7.54 -10.46
CA ILE A 173 -54.76 -8.77 -11.09
C ILE A 173 -56.30 -8.73 -11.16
N GLY A 174 -56.97 -8.36 -10.07
CA GLY A 174 -58.42 -8.27 -10.00
C GLY A 174 -58.99 -7.23 -10.98
N ASN A 175 -58.33 -6.06 -11.09
CA ASN A 175 -58.69 -5.05 -12.09
C ASN A 175 -58.41 -5.53 -13.53
N ALA A 176 -57.30 -6.23 -13.77
CA ALA A 176 -57.02 -6.80 -15.09
C ALA A 176 -58.10 -7.83 -15.51
N LEU A 177 -58.51 -8.70 -14.59
CA LEU A 177 -59.60 -9.65 -14.80
C LEU A 177 -60.93 -8.92 -15.06
N PHE A 178 -61.26 -7.92 -14.25
CA PHE A 178 -62.47 -7.09 -14.40
C PHE A 178 -62.53 -6.38 -15.76
N LEU A 179 -61.44 -5.71 -16.16
CA LEU A 179 -61.31 -5.08 -17.49
C LEU A 179 -61.41 -6.11 -18.62
N THR A 180 -60.83 -7.30 -18.46
CA THR A 180 -60.90 -8.38 -19.46
C THR A 180 -62.33 -8.90 -19.63
N LEU A 181 -63.09 -9.12 -18.54
CA LEU A 181 -64.51 -9.50 -18.63
C LEU A 181 -65.35 -8.44 -19.36
N ILE A 182 -65.04 -7.16 -19.15
CA ILE A 182 -65.75 -6.05 -19.79
C ILE A 182 -65.40 -5.96 -21.29
N GLN A 183 -64.15 -6.14 -21.67
CA GLN A 183 -63.71 -6.18 -23.09
C GLN A 183 -64.23 -7.42 -23.83
N ASN A 184 -64.31 -8.57 -23.15
CA ASN A 184 -64.96 -9.79 -23.63
C ASN A 184 -66.50 -9.70 -23.66
N GLY A 185 -67.07 -8.54 -23.32
CA GLY A 185 -68.45 -8.21 -23.60
C GLY A 185 -69.48 -8.72 -22.60
N VAL A 186 -69.08 -9.06 -21.37
CA VAL A 186 -70.02 -9.46 -20.30
C VAL A 186 -71.08 -8.37 -20.04
N LEU A 187 -70.71 -7.09 -20.13
CA LEU A 187 -71.64 -5.95 -20.01
C LEU A 187 -72.39 -5.59 -21.31
N THR A 188 -71.97 -6.12 -22.47
CA THR A 188 -72.52 -5.75 -23.80
C THR A 188 -73.34 -6.86 -24.44
N GLY A 189 -73.59 -7.97 -23.73
CA GLY A 189 -74.33 -9.12 -24.21
C GLY A 189 -73.52 -10.03 -25.14
N GLY A 190 -72.25 -10.28 -24.80
CA GLY A 190 -71.32 -11.11 -25.58
C GLY A 190 -70.71 -10.41 -26.81
N ARG A 191 -71.06 -9.14 -27.06
CA ARG A 191 -70.59 -8.38 -28.22
C ARG A 191 -69.33 -7.60 -27.89
N THR A 192 -68.17 -8.15 -28.25
CA THR A 192 -66.85 -7.54 -28.08
C THR A 192 -66.64 -6.36 -29.03
N THR A 193 -65.64 -5.50 -28.78
CA THR A 193 -65.28 -4.43 -29.72
C THR A 193 -64.79 -4.98 -31.07
N ALA A 194 -64.21 -6.19 -31.11
CA ALA A 194 -63.84 -6.88 -32.34
C ALA A 194 -65.08 -7.30 -33.16
N TYR A 195 -66.11 -7.86 -32.52
CA TYR A 195 -67.37 -8.19 -33.19
C TYR A 195 -68.04 -6.97 -33.84
N TYR A 196 -68.01 -5.81 -33.18
CA TYR A 196 -68.53 -4.57 -33.80
C TYR A 196 -67.68 -4.09 -34.97
N LEU A 197 -66.35 -4.22 -34.91
CA LEU A 197 -65.46 -3.90 -36.03
C LEU A 197 -65.76 -4.79 -37.24
N GLU A 198 -65.81 -6.11 -37.02
CA GLU A 198 -66.07 -7.13 -38.05
C GLU A 198 -67.44 -6.91 -38.72
N LYS A 199 -68.51 -6.67 -37.95
CA LYS A 199 -69.83 -6.36 -38.52
C LYS A 199 -69.85 -5.03 -39.26
N ILE A 200 -69.19 -3.97 -38.76
CA ILE A 200 -69.11 -2.68 -39.46
C ILE A 200 -68.36 -2.81 -40.80
N ILE A 201 -67.30 -3.63 -40.87
CA ILE A 201 -66.60 -3.92 -42.12
C ILE A 201 -67.53 -4.69 -43.07
N SER A 202 -68.12 -5.79 -42.63
CA SER A 202 -69.01 -6.64 -43.45
C SER A 202 -70.23 -5.90 -44.00
N ASP A 203 -70.92 -5.10 -43.16
CA ASP A 203 -72.10 -4.35 -43.58
C ASP A 203 -71.71 -3.19 -44.51
N CYS A 204 -70.57 -2.53 -44.27
CA CYS A 204 -70.10 -1.47 -45.16
C CYS A 204 -69.59 -2.01 -46.50
N GLU A 205 -69.05 -3.23 -46.53
CA GLU A 205 -68.66 -3.95 -47.75
C GLU A 205 -69.88 -4.37 -48.57
N SER A 206 -70.94 -4.91 -47.92
CA SER A 206 -72.26 -5.13 -48.53
C SER A 206 -72.78 -3.86 -49.22
N LEU A 207 -72.75 -2.73 -48.50
CA LEU A 207 -73.22 -1.44 -49.01
C LEU A 207 -72.39 -0.93 -50.22
N LEU A 208 -71.08 -1.15 -50.24
CA LEU A 208 -70.23 -0.79 -51.38
C LEU A 208 -70.50 -1.68 -52.60
N ASP A 209 -70.43 -3.00 -52.44
CA ASP A 209 -70.40 -3.95 -53.55
C ASP A 209 -71.79 -4.40 -54.03
N HIS A 210 -72.83 -4.27 -53.21
CA HIS A 210 -74.22 -4.50 -53.64
C HIS A 210 -74.89 -3.20 -54.11
N ASN A 211 -74.79 -2.13 -53.32
CA ASN A 211 -75.62 -0.93 -53.53
C ASN A 211 -74.93 0.09 -54.47
N LEU A 212 -73.69 0.48 -54.14
CA LEU A 212 -72.93 1.44 -54.94
C LEU A 212 -72.43 0.84 -56.27
N ASN A 213 -71.89 -0.38 -56.27
CA ASN A 213 -71.40 -1.02 -57.49
C ASN A 213 -72.52 -1.25 -58.53
N ALA A 214 -73.73 -1.63 -58.09
CA ALA A 214 -74.89 -1.75 -58.98
C ALA A 214 -75.28 -0.38 -59.58
N SER A 215 -75.33 0.66 -58.73
CA SER A 215 -75.61 2.04 -59.17
C SER A 215 -74.57 2.57 -60.17
N LEU A 216 -73.28 2.32 -59.91
CA LEU A 216 -72.17 2.73 -60.79
C LEU A 216 -72.11 1.91 -62.08
N SER A 217 -72.54 0.65 -62.06
CA SER A 217 -72.65 -0.17 -63.27
C SER A 217 -73.75 0.33 -64.22
N GLN A 218 -74.79 1.00 -63.70
CA GLN A 218 -75.81 1.68 -64.52
C GLN A 218 -75.33 3.03 -65.08
N GLU A 219 -74.31 3.68 -64.48
CA GLU A 219 -73.68 4.90 -65.03
C GLU A 219 -72.78 4.62 -66.26
N LYS A 220 -72.57 3.36 -66.68
CA LYS A 220 -71.81 3.04 -67.91
C LYS A 220 -72.68 3.24 -69.17
N PRO A 221 -72.34 4.18 -70.07
CA PRO A 221 -73.16 4.50 -71.24
C PRO A 221 -72.96 3.48 -72.38
N HIS A 222 -73.67 2.35 -72.31
CA HIS A 222 -73.63 1.34 -73.38
C HIS A 222 -74.18 1.85 -74.73
N ASP A 223 -75.12 2.80 -74.72
CA ASP A 223 -75.77 3.39 -75.91
C ASP A 223 -74.84 4.30 -76.75
N GLU A 224 -73.70 4.75 -76.22
CA GLU A 224 -72.82 5.64 -77.00
C GLU A 224 -72.07 4.92 -78.12
N MET A 225 -71.78 3.62 -77.98
CA MET A 225 -70.91 2.91 -78.93
C MET A 225 -71.56 2.75 -80.32
N GLU A 226 -72.85 2.42 -80.38
CA GLU A 226 -73.59 2.30 -81.65
C GLU A 226 -73.69 3.66 -82.36
N ARG A 227 -73.97 4.72 -81.60
CA ARG A 227 -74.10 6.10 -82.11
C ARG A 227 -72.75 6.75 -82.47
N ILE A 228 -71.64 6.25 -81.93
CA ILE A 228 -70.28 6.61 -82.32
C ILE A 228 -69.93 5.96 -83.66
N LEU A 229 -70.31 4.70 -83.91
CA LEU A 229 -69.96 3.98 -85.14
C LEU A 229 -70.52 4.64 -86.41
N ASP A 230 -71.79 5.07 -86.41
CA ASP A 230 -72.38 5.83 -87.54
C ASP A 230 -71.63 7.15 -87.82
N ARG A 231 -71.24 7.85 -86.76
CA ARG A 231 -70.46 9.10 -86.86
C ARG A 231 -69.00 8.86 -87.26
N LEU A 232 -68.46 7.70 -86.91
CA LEU A 232 -67.12 7.25 -87.31
C LEU A 232 -67.10 6.96 -88.81
N ALA A 233 -68.10 6.25 -89.34
CA ALA A 233 -68.19 5.94 -90.78
C ALA A 233 -68.20 7.21 -91.65
N GLY A 234 -69.01 8.21 -91.29
CA GLY A 234 -69.02 9.50 -91.98
C GLY A 234 -67.70 10.28 -91.86
N ARG A 235 -67.10 10.33 -90.67
CA ARG A 235 -65.82 11.05 -90.46
C ARG A 235 -64.61 10.35 -91.06
N ILE A 236 -64.59 9.02 -91.18
CA ILE A 236 -63.45 8.27 -91.73
C ILE A 236 -63.13 8.72 -93.15
N GLN A 237 -64.14 9.02 -93.97
CA GLN A 237 -63.92 9.41 -95.37
C GLN A 237 -63.18 10.75 -95.51
N ASP A 238 -63.68 11.81 -94.86
CA ASP A 238 -63.03 13.13 -94.86
C ASP A 238 -61.68 13.08 -94.13
N SER A 239 -61.65 12.37 -92.99
CA SER A 239 -60.46 12.24 -92.16
C SER A 239 -59.36 11.44 -92.87
N PHE A 240 -59.64 10.52 -93.80
CA PHE A 240 -58.60 9.75 -94.49
C PHE A 240 -57.61 10.65 -95.25
N GLN A 241 -58.15 11.70 -95.90
CA GLN A 241 -57.37 12.63 -96.71
C GLN A 241 -56.42 13.48 -95.85
N GLU A 242 -56.90 13.96 -94.70
CA GLU A 242 -56.12 14.76 -93.74
C GLU A 242 -55.19 13.89 -92.88
N THR A 243 -55.65 12.69 -92.52
CA THR A 243 -54.90 11.72 -91.69
C THR A 243 -53.68 11.20 -92.43
N LEU A 244 -53.69 11.00 -93.75
CA LEU A 244 -52.44 10.62 -94.45
C LEU A 244 -51.33 11.67 -94.28
N GLY A 245 -51.68 12.96 -94.33
CA GLY A 245 -50.74 14.06 -94.10
C GLY A 245 -50.26 14.12 -92.64
N ASN A 246 -51.20 14.12 -91.70
CA ASN A 246 -50.89 14.19 -90.26
C ASN A 246 -50.24 12.91 -89.71
N PHE A 247 -50.47 11.74 -90.32
CA PHE A 247 -49.77 10.50 -90.03
C PHE A 247 -48.32 10.56 -90.51
N SER A 248 -48.05 11.14 -91.69
CA SER A 248 -46.69 11.28 -92.19
C SER A 248 -45.84 12.19 -91.29
N SER A 249 -46.37 13.34 -90.86
CA SER A 249 -45.69 14.22 -89.90
C SER A 249 -45.58 13.61 -88.51
N SER A 250 -46.62 12.92 -88.03
CA SER A 250 -46.57 12.20 -86.75
C SER A 250 -45.56 11.05 -86.76
N MET A 251 -45.40 10.35 -87.88
CA MET A 251 -44.42 9.27 -88.04
C MET A 251 -42.98 9.80 -88.04
N ILE A 252 -42.74 10.97 -88.65
CA ILE A 252 -41.45 11.67 -88.59
C ILE A 252 -41.14 12.10 -87.14
N ASN A 253 -42.12 12.70 -86.45
CA ASN A 253 -41.98 13.10 -85.05
C ASN A 253 -41.78 11.90 -84.12
N PHE A 254 -42.48 10.79 -84.35
CA PHE A 254 -42.30 9.53 -83.62
C PHE A 254 -40.92 8.93 -83.88
N THR A 255 -40.43 8.92 -85.12
CA THR A 255 -39.08 8.43 -85.46
C THR A 255 -38.00 9.29 -84.79
N SER A 256 -38.16 10.61 -84.77
CA SER A 256 -37.27 11.55 -84.07
C SER A 256 -37.29 11.33 -82.54
N GLY A 257 -38.47 11.17 -81.95
CA GLY A 257 -38.63 10.85 -80.53
C GLY A 257 -38.06 9.48 -80.15
N LEU A 258 -38.15 8.50 -81.05
CA LEU A 258 -37.57 7.15 -80.89
C LEU A 258 -36.05 7.20 -81.04
N GLU A 259 -35.50 7.99 -81.97
CA GLU A 259 -34.06 8.25 -82.06
C GLU A 259 -33.53 8.91 -80.78
N GLN A 260 -34.26 9.88 -80.22
CA GLN A 260 -33.89 10.51 -78.95
C GLN A 260 -33.97 9.51 -77.78
N ALA A 261 -35.06 8.74 -77.66
CA ALA A 261 -35.19 7.71 -76.63
C ALA A 261 -34.09 6.64 -76.73
N MET A 262 -33.66 6.28 -77.95
CA MET A 262 -32.52 5.37 -78.16
C MET A 262 -31.18 6.00 -77.73
N LYS A 263 -30.96 7.30 -77.96
CA LYS A 263 -29.79 8.02 -77.41
C LYS A 263 -29.82 8.09 -75.90
N ASP A 264 -30.99 8.33 -75.29
CA ASP A 264 -31.16 8.40 -73.84
C ASP A 264 -30.92 7.01 -73.21
N VAL A 265 -31.44 5.93 -73.81
CA VAL A 265 -31.12 4.55 -73.41
C VAL A 265 -29.62 4.25 -73.57
N GLN A 266 -28.98 4.71 -74.65
CA GLN A 266 -27.54 4.54 -74.84
C GLN A 266 -26.72 5.30 -73.77
N ALA A 267 -27.16 6.50 -73.38
CA ALA A 267 -26.56 7.29 -72.29
C ALA A 267 -26.77 6.65 -70.91
N ILE A 268 -27.92 6.01 -70.68
CA ILE A 268 -28.20 5.21 -69.47
C ILE A 268 -27.27 3.99 -69.43
N LEU A 269 -27.09 3.28 -70.54
CA LEU A 269 -26.22 2.10 -70.62
C LEU A 269 -24.72 2.44 -70.44
N THR A 270 -24.23 3.56 -70.99
CA THR A 270 -22.86 4.02 -70.71
C THR A 270 -22.70 4.48 -69.26
N SER A 271 -23.69 5.17 -68.69
CA SER A 271 -23.70 5.52 -67.26
C SER A 271 -23.68 4.28 -66.37
N GLN A 272 -24.51 3.27 -66.66
CA GLN A 272 -24.54 1.99 -65.95
C GLN A 272 -23.19 1.27 -66.02
N ARG A 273 -22.52 1.28 -67.17
CA ARG A 273 -21.16 0.74 -67.32
C ARG A 273 -20.17 1.48 -66.42
N THR A 274 -20.19 2.82 -66.41
CA THR A 274 -19.35 3.64 -65.54
C THR A 274 -19.60 3.36 -64.05
N TYR A 275 -20.87 3.24 -63.62
CA TYR A 275 -21.20 2.87 -62.24
C TYR A 275 -20.74 1.44 -61.88
N THR A 276 -20.83 0.49 -62.82
CA THR A 276 -20.34 -0.89 -62.63
C THR A 276 -18.81 -0.91 -62.44
N GLU A 277 -18.09 -0.11 -63.20
CA GLU A 277 -16.63 0.04 -63.10
C GLU A 277 -16.21 0.74 -61.79
N GLN A 278 -16.91 1.81 -61.40
CA GLN A 278 -16.73 2.46 -60.10
C GLN A 278 -17.04 1.52 -58.92
N PHE A 279 -18.08 0.68 -59.04
CA PHE A 279 -18.42 -0.33 -58.03
C PHE A 279 -17.36 -1.42 -57.93
N SER A 280 -16.84 -1.92 -59.06
CA SER A 280 -15.73 -2.89 -59.09
C SER A 280 -14.47 -2.34 -58.43
N ASN A 281 -14.09 -1.09 -58.76
CA ASN A 281 -12.99 -0.39 -58.10
C ASN A 281 -13.23 -0.21 -56.60
N SER A 282 -14.47 0.12 -56.19
CA SER A 282 -14.86 0.22 -54.77
C SER A 282 -14.78 -1.13 -54.05
N THR A 283 -15.09 -2.23 -54.73
CA THR A 283 -14.95 -3.59 -54.19
C THR A 283 -13.49 -3.93 -53.95
N SER A 284 -12.59 -3.59 -54.89
CA SER A 284 -11.15 -3.78 -54.72
C SER A 284 -10.54 -2.91 -53.60
N THR A 285 -11.04 -1.68 -53.39
CA THR A 285 -10.60 -0.88 -52.24
C THR A 285 -11.14 -1.42 -50.90
N LEU A 286 -12.34 -2.01 -50.88
CA LEU A 286 -12.86 -2.72 -49.70
C LEU A 286 -12.10 -4.01 -49.39
N GLU A 287 -11.70 -4.77 -50.41
CA GLU A 287 -10.80 -5.94 -50.26
C GLU A 287 -9.44 -5.51 -49.69
N THR A 288 -8.84 -4.46 -50.27
CA THR A 288 -7.58 -3.86 -49.78
C THR A 288 -7.69 -3.35 -48.34
N PHE A 289 -8.83 -2.77 -47.98
CA PHE A 289 -9.13 -2.34 -46.61
C PHE A 289 -9.27 -3.54 -45.67
N SER A 290 -9.97 -4.60 -46.09
CA SER A 290 -10.14 -5.84 -45.32
C SER A 290 -8.79 -6.51 -45.00
N ILE A 291 -7.88 -6.56 -45.97
CA ILE A 291 -6.50 -7.06 -45.79
C ILE A 291 -5.77 -6.23 -44.73
N LYS A 292 -5.79 -4.89 -44.83
CA LYS A 292 -5.15 -4.00 -43.83
C LYS A 292 -5.79 -4.09 -42.44
N LEU A 293 -7.08 -4.39 -42.37
CA LEU A 293 -7.80 -4.61 -41.11
C LEU A 293 -7.36 -5.94 -40.48
N GLN A 294 -7.18 -7.00 -41.28
CA GLN A 294 -6.59 -8.27 -40.83
C GLN A 294 -5.13 -8.13 -40.39
N GLU A 295 -4.30 -7.36 -41.10
CA GLU A 295 -2.94 -6.98 -40.67
C GLU A 295 -2.96 -6.19 -39.35
N SER A 296 -3.97 -5.35 -39.13
CA SER A 296 -4.13 -4.59 -37.88
C SER A 296 -4.50 -5.51 -36.71
N PHE A 297 -5.36 -6.51 -36.93
CA PHE A 297 -5.68 -7.51 -35.89
C PHE A 297 -4.47 -8.38 -35.53
N THR A 298 -3.71 -8.89 -36.51
CA THR A 298 -2.52 -9.72 -36.19
C THR A 298 -1.41 -8.91 -35.50
N GLN A 299 -1.31 -7.59 -35.76
CA GLN A 299 -0.46 -6.70 -34.97
C GLN A 299 -0.99 -6.50 -33.54
N LEU A 300 -2.31 -6.38 -33.33
CA LEU A 300 -2.90 -6.28 -31.99
C LEU A 300 -2.70 -7.57 -31.17
N ASP A 301 -2.86 -8.75 -31.77
CA ASP A 301 -2.55 -10.04 -31.12
C ASP A 301 -1.08 -10.10 -30.67
N GLY A 302 -0.15 -9.70 -31.56
CA GLY A 302 1.27 -9.63 -31.24
C GLY A 302 1.64 -8.55 -30.21
N VAL A 303 0.81 -7.52 -30.02
CA VAL A 303 0.94 -6.54 -28.93
C VAL A 303 0.38 -7.11 -27.62
N GLN A 304 -0.74 -7.84 -27.66
CA GLN A 304 -1.30 -8.52 -26.49
C GLN A 304 -0.36 -9.61 -25.95
N GLU A 305 0.29 -10.38 -26.83
CA GLU A 305 1.30 -11.36 -26.45
C GLU A 305 2.50 -10.68 -25.76
N LYS A 306 3.03 -9.61 -26.36
CA LYS A 306 4.14 -8.82 -25.78
C LYS A 306 3.77 -8.18 -24.44
N ALA A 307 2.54 -7.67 -24.30
CA ALA A 307 2.05 -7.13 -23.04
C ALA A 307 1.95 -8.22 -21.95
N THR A 308 1.43 -9.40 -22.30
CA THR A 308 1.34 -10.56 -21.40
C THR A 308 2.73 -11.02 -20.95
N ASN A 309 3.66 -11.18 -21.89
CA ASN A 309 5.05 -11.54 -21.59
C ASN A 309 5.78 -10.46 -20.76
N GLY A 310 5.53 -9.18 -21.03
CA GLY A 310 6.05 -8.06 -20.22
C GLY A 310 5.50 -8.03 -18.79
N ILE A 311 4.23 -8.36 -18.59
CA ILE A 311 3.60 -8.51 -17.26
C ILE A 311 4.22 -9.69 -16.50
N LEU A 312 4.45 -10.82 -17.16
CA LEU A 312 5.15 -11.98 -16.57
C LEU A 312 6.59 -11.64 -16.19
N GLU A 313 7.32 -10.91 -17.03
CA GLU A 313 8.68 -10.45 -16.71
C GLU A 313 8.68 -9.47 -15.53
N LEU A 314 7.73 -8.52 -15.50
CA LEU A 314 7.57 -7.58 -14.38
C LEU A 314 7.28 -8.33 -13.07
N GLY A 315 6.42 -9.34 -13.09
CA GLY A 315 6.13 -10.19 -11.93
C GLY A 315 7.37 -10.95 -11.43
N ASN A 316 8.19 -11.48 -12.35
CA ASN A 316 9.47 -12.12 -12.00
C ASN A 316 10.50 -11.13 -11.43
N ARG A 317 10.58 -9.91 -11.98
CA ARG A 317 11.42 -8.82 -11.44
C ARG A 317 10.96 -8.39 -10.04
N LEU A 318 9.65 -8.22 -9.83
CA LEU A 318 9.06 -7.90 -8.52
C LEU A 318 9.36 -8.97 -7.48
N LYS A 319 9.17 -10.25 -7.82
CA LYS A 319 9.51 -11.40 -6.94
C LYS A 319 11.01 -11.46 -6.63
N THR A 320 11.87 -11.05 -7.57
CA THR A 320 13.32 -10.96 -7.35
C THR A 320 13.68 -9.83 -6.38
N LEU A 321 13.04 -8.66 -6.54
CA LEU A 321 13.18 -7.51 -5.63
C LEU A 321 12.62 -7.80 -4.23
N GLU A 322 11.50 -8.54 -4.14
CA GLU A 322 10.97 -9.03 -2.87
C GLU A 322 11.98 -9.93 -2.14
N ASN A 323 12.56 -10.91 -2.83
CA ASN A 323 13.60 -11.78 -2.27
C ASN A 323 14.83 -10.97 -1.81
N GLN A 324 15.23 -9.94 -2.56
CA GLN A 324 16.32 -9.03 -2.16
C GLN A 324 15.98 -8.21 -0.92
N LEU A 325 14.75 -7.67 -0.82
CA LEU A 325 14.28 -6.96 0.37
C LEU A 325 14.16 -7.87 1.60
N GLN A 326 13.68 -9.11 1.43
CA GLN A 326 13.65 -10.10 2.52
C GLN A 326 15.08 -10.45 2.99
N ALA A 327 16.03 -10.64 2.06
CA ALA A 327 17.43 -10.89 2.40
C ALA A 327 18.09 -9.70 3.11
N LEU A 328 17.86 -8.47 2.63
CA LEU A 328 18.37 -7.24 3.23
C LEU A 328 17.76 -7.00 4.62
N SER A 329 16.48 -7.27 4.80
CA SER A 329 15.78 -7.22 6.10
C SER A 329 16.39 -8.20 7.10
N ARG A 330 16.57 -9.48 6.73
CA ARG A 330 17.27 -10.48 7.57
C ARG A 330 18.71 -10.08 7.89
N HIS A 331 19.41 -9.45 6.95
CA HIS A 331 20.77 -8.95 7.18
C HIS A 331 20.78 -7.72 8.10
N HIS A 332 19.76 -6.86 8.04
CA HIS A 332 19.58 -5.74 8.97
C HIS A 332 19.27 -6.24 10.38
N GLU A 333 18.35 -7.20 10.54
CA GLU A 333 18.05 -7.84 11.82
C GLU A 333 19.28 -8.54 12.42
N THR A 334 20.02 -9.30 11.59
CA THR A 334 21.30 -9.91 12.01
C THR A 334 22.35 -8.85 12.37
N GLY A 335 22.33 -7.70 11.69
CA GLY A 335 23.16 -6.54 12.00
C GLY A 335 22.80 -5.91 13.35
N GLN A 336 21.50 -5.71 13.63
CA GLN A 336 21.00 -5.22 14.92
C GLN A 336 21.38 -6.17 16.06
N ARG A 337 21.13 -7.48 15.91
CA ARG A 337 21.52 -8.49 16.92
C ARG A 337 23.04 -8.52 17.17
N LYS A 338 23.86 -8.34 16.14
CA LYS A 338 25.33 -8.21 16.29
C LYS A 338 25.74 -6.89 16.95
N PHE A 339 25.06 -5.79 16.65
CA PHE A 339 25.28 -4.50 17.29
C PHE A 339 24.90 -4.55 18.78
N GLU A 340 23.75 -5.15 19.11
CA GLU A 340 23.30 -5.41 20.47
C GLU A 340 24.29 -6.29 21.25
N GLN A 341 24.78 -7.38 20.65
CA GLN A 341 25.87 -8.18 21.22
C GLN A 341 27.17 -7.39 21.41
N LEU A 342 27.49 -6.46 20.51
CA LEU A 342 28.68 -5.61 20.61
C LEU A 342 28.52 -4.52 21.68
N VAL A 343 27.31 -3.98 21.88
CA VAL A 343 26.95 -3.09 23.00
C VAL A 343 27.02 -3.86 24.33
N GLN A 344 26.39 -5.04 24.43
CA GLN A 344 26.48 -5.88 25.63
C GLN A 344 27.92 -6.27 25.97
N ARG A 345 28.74 -6.59 24.95
CA ARG A 345 30.17 -6.88 25.13
C ARG A 345 30.98 -5.62 25.45
N SER A 346 30.60 -4.45 24.96
CA SER A 346 31.18 -3.16 25.34
C SER A 346 30.87 -2.85 26.81
N ASP A 347 29.64 -3.03 27.27
CA ASP A 347 29.24 -2.86 28.68
C ASP A 347 29.96 -3.86 29.60
N GLN A 348 30.13 -5.11 29.16
CA GLN A 348 30.96 -6.10 29.87
C GLN A 348 32.42 -5.67 29.92
N LEU A 349 33.02 -5.23 28.81
CA LEU A 349 34.39 -4.73 28.77
C LEU A 349 34.57 -3.44 29.58
N ILE A 350 33.57 -2.55 29.65
CA ILE A 350 33.58 -1.36 30.51
C ILE A 350 33.54 -1.78 31.97
N LYS A 351 32.69 -2.75 32.35
CA LYS A 351 32.65 -3.29 33.72
C LYS A 351 33.92 -4.04 34.09
N GLU A 352 34.48 -4.84 33.19
CA GLU A 352 35.78 -5.50 33.38
C GLU A 352 36.92 -4.49 33.45
N THR A 353 36.90 -3.43 32.65
CA THR A 353 37.93 -2.37 32.69
C THR A 353 37.78 -1.50 33.93
N GLN A 354 36.57 -1.20 34.40
CA GLN A 354 36.33 -0.56 35.69
C GLN A 354 36.80 -1.44 36.84
N LYS A 355 36.37 -2.70 36.89
CA LYS A 355 36.80 -3.66 37.93
C LYS A 355 38.32 -3.88 37.89
N LYS A 356 38.94 -3.94 36.71
CA LYS A 356 40.38 -4.06 36.56
C LYS A 356 41.12 -2.75 36.86
N ALA A 357 40.51 -1.58 36.66
CA ALA A 357 41.05 -0.30 37.10
C ALA A 357 40.89 -0.10 38.61
N GLU A 358 39.86 -0.69 39.22
CA GLU A 358 39.66 -0.77 40.67
C GLU A 358 40.63 -1.76 41.31
N GLU A 359 40.84 -2.94 40.73
CA GLU A 359 41.89 -3.91 41.10
C GLU A 359 43.29 -3.33 40.90
N THR A 360 43.55 -2.64 39.77
CA THR A 360 44.83 -1.95 39.52
C THR A 360 44.99 -0.75 40.45
N GLY A 361 43.90 -0.06 40.80
CA GLY A 361 43.86 0.99 41.81
C GLY A 361 44.16 0.46 43.21
N GLN A 362 43.61 -0.70 43.57
CA GLN A 362 43.93 -1.42 44.81
C GLN A 362 45.37 -1.94 44.79
N HIS A 363 45.89 -2.43 43.66
CA HIS A 363 47.30 -2.82 43.51
C HIS A 363 48.25 -1.61 43.51
N TYR A 364 47.81 -0.44 43.06
CA TYR A 364 48.59 0.80 43.09
C TYR A 364 48.53 1.46 44.47
N LEU A 365 47.39 1.42 45.16
CA LEU A 365 47.25 1.79 46.58
C LEU A 365 48.05 0.84 47.46
N ARG A 366 48.02 -0.47 47.19
CA ARG A 366 48.86 -1.48 47.86
C ARG A 366 50.34 -1.35 47.49
N GLY A 367 50.65 -0.94 46.27
CA GLY A 367 52.02 -0.61 45.85
C GLY A 367 52.54 0.67 46.51
N LEU A 368 51.67 1.66 46.71
CA LEU A 368 51.94 2.86 47.50
C LEU A 368 52.00 2.57 49.00
N ASP A 369 51.22 1.60 49.50
CA ASP A 369 51.26 1.12 50.89
C ASP A 369 52.52 0.29 51.13
N GLU A 370 52.90 -0.61 50.21
CA GLU A 370 54.20 -1.29 50.23
C GLU A 370 55.38 -0.31 50.02
N GLN A 371 55.19 0.78 49.27
CA GLN A 371 56.19 1.85 49.14
C GLN A 371 56.24 2.73 50.41
N MET A 372 55.11 3.01 51.05
CA MET A 372 55.01 3.68 52.35
C MET A 372 55.62 2.81 53.44
N GLN A 373 55.37 1.51 53.47
CA GLN A 373 55.99 0.54 54.37
C GLN A 373 57.47 0.32 54.05
N ARG A 374 57.94 0.59 52.82
CA ARG A 374 59.37 0.71 52.50
C ARG A 374 59.96 2.07 52.87
N TYR A 375 59.18 3.15 52.92
CA TYR A 375 59.64 4.46 53.39
C TYR A 375 59.65 4.54 54.92
N GLN A 376 58.61 4.07 55.59
CA GLN A 376 58.53 3.80 57.02
C GLN A 376 59.53 2.71 57.40
N GLY A 377 59.65 1.62 56.63
CA GLY A 377 60.67 0.60 56.84
C GLY A 377 62.10 1.10 56.62
N SER A 378 62.31 2.05 55.69
CA SER A 378 63.60 2.73 55.49
C SER A 378 63.86 3.80 56.56
N GLN A 379 62.83 4.45 57.10
CA GLN A 379 62.93 5.31 58.28
C GLN A 379 63.20 4.48 59.53
N GLU A 380 62.51 3.38 59.76
CA GLU A 380 62.81 2.41 60.81
C GLU A 380 64.18 1.78 60.60
N GLU A 381 64.66 1.55 59.37
CA GLU A 381 66.05 1.15 59.14
C GLU A 381 67.05 2.29 59.34
N LEU A 382 66.63 3.56 59.26
CA LEU A 382 67.45 4.72 59.62
C LEU A 382 67.47 4.90 61.14
N GLU A 383 66.33 4.79 61.83
CA GLU A 383 66.20 4.83 63.28
C GLU A 383 66.86 3.61 63.92
N ARG A 384 66.70 2.41 63.36
CA ARG A 384 67.47 1.21 63.75
C ARG A 384 68.95 1.37 63.42
N ARG A 385 69.36 2.07 62.35
CA ARG A 385 70.78 2.39 62.12
C ARG A 385 71.31 3.47 63.06
N VAL A 386 70.50 4.44 63.46
CA VAL A 386 70.84 5.46 64.45
C VAL A 386 70.93 4.83 65.83
N HIS A 387 69.98 3.97 66.22
CA HIS A 387 70.05 3.18 67.45
C HIS A 387 71.17 2.15 67.41
N GLN A 388 71.39 1.42 66.31
CA GLN A 388 72.56 0.53 66.18
C GLN A 388 73.87 1.32 66.22
N MET A 389 73.95 2.53 65.66
CA MET A 389 75.13 3.38 65.83
C MET A 389 75.24 3.95 67.25
N GLN A 390 74.14 4.19 67.95
CA GLN A 390 74.12 4.65 69.34
C GLN A 390 74.54 3.54 70.31
N ASP A 391 74.04 2.32 70.10
CA ASP A 391 74.42 1.10 70.80
C ASP A 391 75.85 0.69 70.44
N GLU A 392 76.24 0.70 69.16
CA GLU A 392 77.65 0.51 68.75
C GLU A 392 78.54 1.58 69.38
N TRP A 393 78.11 2.83 69.48
CA TRP A 393 78.91 3.87 70.13
C TRP A 393 79.06 3.59 71.62
N TYR A 394 77.98 3.20 72.31
CA TYR A 394 78.01 2.84 73.73
C TYR A 394 78.88 1.60 74.00
N TYR A 395 78.69 0.53 73.22
CA TYR A 395 79.49 -0.71 73.31
C TYR A 395 80.94 -0.49 72.90
N ARG A 396 81.23 0.25 71.82
CA ARG A 396 82.62 0.57 71.42
C ARG A 396 83.29 1.49 72.42
N TYR A 397 82.58 2.39 73.09
CA TYR A 397 83.12 3.23 74.17
C TYR A 397 83.51 2.36 75.37
N GLN A 398 82.60 1.52 75.86
CA GLN A 398 82.86 0.60 76.97
C GLN A 398 83.91 -0.49 76.65
N ASP A 399 83.89 -1.04 75.43
CA ASP A 399 84.88 -2.04 75.00
C ASP A 399 86.25 -1.39 74.76
N LYS A 400 86.33 -0.18 74.20
CA LYS A 400 87.60 0.60 74.17
C LYS A 400 88.18 0.78 75.57
N GLN A 401 87.35 1.10 76.57
CA GLN A 401 87.81 1.26 77.95
C GLN A 401 88.38 -0.05 78.53
N ASN A 402 87.72 -1.19 78.29
CA ASN A 402 88.23 -2.51 78.65
C ASN A 402 89.50 -2.91 77.87
N GLN A 403 89.56 -2.58 76.57
CA GLN A 403 90.73 -2.81 75.72
C GLN A 403 91.94 -1.99 76.19
N TYR A 404 91.78 -0.72 76.60
CA TYR A 404 92.89 0.06 77.16
C TYR A 404 93.41 -0.53 78.48
N GLY A 405 92.52 -1.06 79.34
CA GLY A 405 92.92 -1.77 80.55
C GLY A 405 93.75 -3.02 80.25
N ARG A 406 93.27 -3.89 79.34
CA ARG A 406 93.98 -5.12 78.95
C ARG A 406 95.27 -4.84 78.19
N ALA A 407 95.25 -3.93 77.22
CA ALA A 407 96.43 -3.56 76.43
C ALA A 407 97.55 -2.97 77.31
N SER A 408 97.22 -2.23 78.37
CA SER A 408 98.24 -1.77 79.33
C SER A 408 98.88 -2.92 80.13
N GLN A 409 98.16 -4.03 80.32
CA GLN A 409 98.63 -5.20 81.04
C GLN A 409 99.45 -6.12 80.12
N ASP A 410 98.95 -6.39 78.91
CA ASP A 410 99.66 -7.08 77.83
C ASP A 410 100.98 -6.36 77.46
N PHE A 411 100.97 -5.01 77.44
CA PHE A 411 102.17 -4.22 77.16
C PHE A 411 103.25 -4.43 78.22
N ALA A 412 102.89 -4.42 79.51
CA ALA A 412 103.82 -4.68 80.60
C ALA A 412 104.43 -6.09 80.53
N GLU A 413 103.65 -7.10 80.16
CA GLU A 413 104.15 -8.45 79.94
C GLU A 413 105.03 -8.54 78.67
N SER A 414 104.69 -7.81 77.60
CA SER A 414 105.48 -7.74 76.37
C SER A 414 106.86 -7.11 76.59
N VAL A 415 106.99 -6.09 77.45
CA VAL A 415 108.28 -5.45 77.79
C VAL A 415 109.18 -6.43 78.55
N SER A 416 108.62 -7.23 79.47
CA SER A 416 109.34 -8.30 80.19
C SER A 416 109.83 -9.43 79.27
N GLN A 417 109.08 -9.75 78.21
CA GLN A 417 109.53 -10.68 77.17
C GLN A 417 110.56 -10.04 76.22
N MET A 418 110.40 -8.77 75.89
CA MET A 418 111.32 -8.01 75.04
C MET A 418 112.70 -7.87 75.67
N GLU A 419 112.78 -7.62 76.98
CA GLU A 419 114.05 -7.65 77.73
C GLU A 419 114.83 -8.96 77.48
N LYS A 420 114.19 -10.11 77.67
CA LYS A 420 114.81 -11.43 77.46
C LYS A 420 115.24 -11.66 76.01
N ALA A 421 114.40 -11.26 75.05
CA ALA A 421 114.74 -11.35 73.63
C ALA A 421 115.93 -10.44 73.26
N TRP A 422 116.02 -9.27 73.88
CA TRP A 422 117.04 -8.26 73.60
C TRP A 422 118.43 -8.64 74.13
N TYR A 423 118.55 -9.25 75.32
CA TYR A 423 119.82 -9.90 75.72
C TYR A 423 120.27 -10.96 74.69
N THR A 424 119.33 -11.65 74.05
CA THR A 424 119.64 -12.73 73.09
C THR A 424 120.07 -12.21 71.72
N SER A 425 119.58 -11.05 71.26
CA SER A 425 120.16 -10.35 70.09
C SER A 425 121.52 -9.73 70.43
N LEU A 426 121.68 -9.25 71.67
CA LEU A 426 122.91 -8.71 72.23
C LEU A 426 124.00 -9.74 72.58
N ASP A 427 123.94 -10.99 72.09
CA ASP A 427 125.13 -11.88 72.01
C ASP A 427 125.53 -12.25 70.54
N LYS A 428 124.78 -11.78 69.52
CA LYS A 428 125.13 -12.01 68.09
C LYS A 428 126.15 -11.03 67.49
N ILE A 429 125.94 -9.71 67.55
CA ILE A 429 126.79 -8.67 66.91
C ILE A 429 128.28 -8.59 67.43
N LYS A 430 128.69 -9.41 68.40
CA LYS A 430 130.06 -9.63 68.93
C LYS A 430 130.73 -10.84 68.31
N ARG A 431 129.94 -11.63 67.59
CA ARG A 431 130.38 -12.32 66.39
C ARG A 431 130.48 -11.38 65.18
N GLU A 432 130.22 -10.06 65.31
CA GLU A 432 130.02 -9.15 64.15
C GLU A 432 130.58 -7.69 64.24
N ALA A 433 131.70 -7.36 64.94
CA ALA A 433 132.35 -6.00 64.84
C ALA A 433 133.90 -5.72 64.84
N LEU A 434 134.82 -6.28 65.66
CA LEU A 434 136.28 -5.88 65.65
C LEU A 434 137.33 -6.97 65.27
N GLU A 435 137.99 -6.75 64.12
CA GLU A 435 139.46 -6.91 63.84
C GLU A 435 140.15 -8.28 63.58
N PRO A 436 140.18 -8.87 62.34
CA PRO A 436 141.25 -8.71 61.34
C PRO A 436 141.54 -7.39 60.67
N ILE A 437 140.79 -6.33 60.90
CA ILE A 437 141.35 -4.98 60.72
C ILE A 437 142.70 -4.86 61.47
N ILE A 438 142.88 -5.47 62.66
CA ILE A 438 144.22 -5.65 63.29
C ILE A 438 145.16 -6.53 62.44
N HIS A 439 144.76 -7.76 62.06
CA HIS A 439 145.59 -8.63 61.21
C HIS A 439 145.95 -8.03 59.83
N LYS A 440 145.24 -6.99 59.37
CA LYS A 440 145.48 -6.31 58.10
C LYS A 440 146.58 -5.26 58.14
N MET A 441 146.94 -4.73 59.30
CA MET A 441 147.92 -3.63 59.40
C MET A 441 149.37 -4.12 59.24
N GLU A 442 149.65 -5.35 59.67
CA GLU A 442 150.98 -6.00 59.59
C GLU A 442 151.11 -6.98 58.40
N ARG A 443 150.45 -6.66 57.30
CA ARG A 443 151.10 -6.84 55.99
C ARG A 443 152.47 -6.15 56.03
N ASP A 444 153.47 -6.68 55.33
CA ASP A 444 154.53 -5.82 54.75
C ASP A 444 154.16 -5.48 53.29
N GLN A 445 154.89 -4.56 52.65
CA GLN A 445 154.24 -3.54 51.83
C GLN A 445 153.31 -4.02 50.72
N ARG A 446 152.03 -3.63 50.72
CA ARG A 446 151.00 -3.54 51.80
C ARG A 446 149.71 -3.23 51.02
N ASP A 447 148.70 -4.10 51.08
CA ASP A 447 147.47 -4.06 50.28
C ASP A 447 147.67 -4.29 48.77
N GLN A 448 146.66 -4.71 48.00
CA GLN A 448 145.20 -4.78 48.25
C GLN A 448 144.71 -6.26 48.35
N PRO A 449 143.39 -6.58 48.36
CA PRO A 449 142.25 -5.77 48.84
C PRO A 449 141.48 -6.41 50.02
N LEU A 450 141.24 -7.73 50.00
CA LEU A 450 140.30 -8.44 50.89
C LEU A 450 140.86 -8.71 52.31
N GLN A 451 139.99 -9.24 53.20
CA GLN A 451 140.06 -9.30 54.68
C GLN A 451 139.53 -8.08 55.47
N HIS A 452 138.93 -7.06 54.85
CA HIS A 452 138.50 -5.84 55.58
C HIS A 452 137.31 -6.05 56.54
N GLU A 453 136.61 -7.19 56.48
CA GLU A 453 135.25 -7.33 57.04
C GLU A 453 135.10 -8.36 58.17
N MET A 454 136.09 -9.21 58.51
CA MET A 454 135.74 -10.57 59.02
C MET A 454 136.24 -11.03 60.40
N ARG A 455 136.88 -10.18 61.19
CA ARG A 455 136.33 -9.96 62.54
C ARG A 455 135.75 -8.55 62.60
N SER A 456 135.52 -7.89 61.47
CA SER A 456 134.79 -6.63 61.46
C SER A 456 133.26 -6.73 61.65
N LEU A 457 132.58 -7.83 62.04
CA LEU A 457 132.84 -9.29 61.92
C LEU A 457 133.14 -10.12 63.23
N SER A 458 133.41 -9.55 64.43
CA SER A 458 133.51 -10.18 65.79
C SER A 458 133.86 -9.27 67.02
N ASN A 459 133.03 -8.31 67.54
CA ASN A 459 133.22 -7.84 68.97
C ASN A 459 132.18 -6.90 69.68
N SER A 460 131.51 -5.93 69.04
CA SER A 460 131.00 -4.69 69.71
C SER A 460 129.87 -4.86 70.73
N LEU A 461 129.28 -6.05 70.87
CA LEU A 461 128.23 -6.24 71.86
C LEU A 461 128.69 -6.30 73.29
N ASP A 462 129.92 -6.71 73.62
CA ASP A 462 130.20 -7.10 75.01
C ASP A 462 129.99 -5.93 76.00
N SER A 463 130.15 -4.70 75.49
CA SER A 463 129.74 -3.45 76.14
C SER A 463 128.26 -3.10 75.97
N LEU A 464 127.64 -3.30 74.79
CA LEU A 464 126.20 -3.07 74.57
C LEU A 464 125.30 -3.98 75.43
N TYR A 465 125.68 -5.25 75.61
CA TYR A 465 124.99 -6.24 76.45
C TYR A 465 124.84 -5.76 77.90
N GLN A 466 125.89 -5.18 78.47
CA GLN A 466 125.87 -4.65 79.83
C GLN A 466 125.24 -3.24 79.94
N GLY A 467 125.26 -2.47 78.86
CA GLY A 467 124.66 -1.13 78.81
C GLY A 467 123.13 -1.16 78.80
N LEU A 468 122.54 -1.87 77.84
CA LEU A 468 121.09 -1.90 77.62
C LEU A 468 120.32 -2.63 78.74
N ALA A 469 121.01 -3.43 79.55
CA ALA A 469 120.51 -3.98 80.81
C ALA A 469 120.01 -2.91 81.81
N ARG A 470 120.54 -1.67 81.71
CA ARG A 470 120.23 -0.58 82.64
C ARG A 470 119.03 0.25 82.19
N GLU A 471 118.97 0.63 80.91
CA GLU A 471 117.88 1.47 80.38
C GLU A 471 116.51 0.78 80.44
N LEU A 472 116.45 -0.54 80.19
CA LEU A 472 115.21 -1.33 80.30
C LEU A 472 114.55 -1.22 81.68
N LYS A 473 115.35 -1.12 82.75
CA LYS A 473 114.85 -1.02 84.12
C LYS A 473 114.20 0.33 84.43
N ASP A 474 114.73 1.42 83.88
CA ASP A 474 114.18 2.77 84.10
C ASP A 474 112.91 2.99 83.26
N ILE A 475 112.85 2.41 82.04
CA ILE A 475 111.64 2.43 81.19
C ILE A 475 110.45 1.78 81.90
N GLN A 476 110.66 0.67 82.62
CA GLN A 476 109.61 -0.01 83.39
C GLN A 476 108.92 0.92 84.41
N HIS A 477 109.66 1.87 84.99
CA HIS A 477 109.14 2.74 86.05
C HIS A 477 108.13 3.77 85.53
N GLN A 478 108.45 4.45 84.43
CA GLN A 478 107.66 5.59 83.93
C GLN A 478 106.28 5.20 83.39
N LEU A 479 106.15 4.00 82.79
CA LEU A 479 104.89 3.48 82.28
C LEU A 479 103.79 3.41 83.36
N SER A 480 104.16 3.04 84.59
CA SER A 480 103.24 2.86 85.72
C SER A 480 102.45 4.13 86.09
N GLU A 481 103.04 5.32 85.96
CA GLU A 481 102.38 6.57 86.34
C GLU A 481 101.31 7.01 85.33
N SER A 482 101.58 6.82 84.04
CA SER A 482 100.73 7.29 82.94
C SER A 482 99.30 6.73 82.98
N TYR A 483 99.15 5.45 83.34
CA TYR A 483 97.88 4.73 83.35
C TYR A 483 96.87 5.33 84.35
N GLN A 484 97.33 5.85 85.49
CA GLN A 484 96.43 6.36 86.55
C GLN A 484 95.72 7.67 86.18
N LEU A 485 96.24 8.44 85.23
CA LEU A 485 95.68 9.74 84.84
C LEU A 485 94.45 9.58 83.94
N GLN A 486 94.46 8.62 83.03
CA GLN A 486 93.47 8.50 81.95
C GLN A 486 92.07 8.12 82.46
N LEU A 487 91.98 7.36 83.55
CA LEU A 487 90.70 6.91 84.13
C LEU A 487 89.80 8.06 84.61
N ARG A 488 90.38 9.15 85.14
CA ARG A 488 89.62 10.24 85.81
C ARG A 488 88.82 11.13 84.85
N LEU A 489 89.17 11.16 83.57
CA LEU A 489 88.55 12.06 82.58
C LEU A 489 87.22 11.54 82.02
N TYR A 490 86.87 10.28 82.29
CA TYR A 490 85.83 9.56 81.56
C TYR A 490 84.42 9.69 82.18
N GLU A 491 84.32 9.82 83.50
CA GLU A 491 83.03 9.78 84.23
C GLU A 491 82.15 11.04 84.00
N GLU A 492 82.75 12.20 83.74
CA GLU A 492 82.05 13.49 83.63
C GLU A 492 81.03 13.55 82.46
N GLN A 493 81.26 12.83 81.35
CA GLN A 493 80.55 13.11 80.10
C GLN A 493 79.12 12.56 80.00
N ILE A 494 78.77 11.52 80.75
CA ILE A 494 77.55 10.70 80.50
C ILE A 494 76.23 11.42 80.87
N ARG A 495 76.29 12.53 81.61
CA ARG A 495 75.18 13.02 82.46
C ARG A 495 74.12 13.95 81.80
N ARG A 496 73.80 13.83 80.49
CA ARG A 496 73.21 14.97 79.71
C ARG A 496 71.98 14.81 78.75
N GLN A 497 71.17 13.74 78.68
CA GLN A 497 70.09 13.61 77.63
C GLN A 497 68.73 12.94 78.05
N SER A 498 67.55 13.50 77.69
CA SER A 498 66.18 12.86 77.51
C SER A 498 65.00 13.84 77.13
N PRO A 499 63.87 13.43 76.46
CA PRO A 499 62.89 14.37 75.77
C PRO A 499 61.33 14.11 75.83
N THR A 500 60.50 15.01 75.20
CA THR A 500 59.00 15.00 74.97
C THR A 500 58.58 16.02 73.83
N GLN A 501 57.35 16.26 73.25
CA GLN A 501 56.01 15.63 73.02
C GLN A 501 55.17 16.39 71.90
N PRO A 502 53.97 15.92 71.38
CA PRO A 502 53.30 16.42 70.12
C PRO A 502 51.80 16.91 70.17
N ILE A 503 51.29 17.67 69.16
CA ILE A 503 49.90 18.26 69.08
C ILE A 503 49.27 18.48 67.64
N GLN A 504 47.97 18.08 67.48
CA GLN A 504 46.82 18.57 66.63
C GLN A 504 46.78 18.65 65.06
N SER A 505 45.56 18.92 64.53
CA SER A 505 45.06 18.79 63.14
C SER A 505 44.14 19.95 62.68
N ARG A 506 43.80 20.06 61.37
CA ARG A 506 42.74 20.96 60.83
C ARG A 506 42.23 20.56 59.44
N ILE A 507 41.08 21.13 59.03
CA ILE A 507 40.37 20.92 57.74
C ILE A 507 40.02 22.29 57.11
N ILE A 508 39.96 22.39 55.77
CA ILE A 508 39.01 23.17 54.90
C ILE A 508 39.68 23.75 53.63
N GLY A 509 39.02 23.58 52.48
CA GLY A 509 39.17 24.39 51.25
C GLY A 509 40.27 23.93 50.27
N ASP A 510 40.17 24.16 48.95
CA ASP A 510 39.01 24.58 48.12
C ASP A 510 39.30 24.18 46.64
N ASN A 511 38.33 24.37 45.74
CA ASN A 511 38.33 24.12 44.30
C ASN A 511 39.68 24.35 43.57
N ARG A 512 40.20 23.29 42.91
CA ARG A 512 40.41 23.27 41.45
C ARG A 512 40.69 21.87 40.88
#